data_AF-A0A8J5X876-F1
#
_entry.id   AF-A0A8J5X876-F1
#
_cell.length_a   1.000
_cell.length_b   1.000
_cell.length_c   1.000
_cell.angle_alpha   90.00
_cell.angle_beta   90.00
_cell.angle_gamma   90.00
#
_symmetry.space_group_name_H-M   'P 1'
#
loop_
_entity.id
_entity.type
_entity.pdbx_description
1 polymer ?
#
loop_
_entity_poly.entity_id
_entity_poly.type
_entity_poly.pdbx_seq_one_letter_code
_entity_poly.pdbx_strand_id
1 'polypeptide(L)'
;MANKRPTSVRNAAEAQKRRNSAMLKLAGIAAAVVAALAFLLQLNFGMTGGVGTIGLNETETLKDIFFGGSPWLIQCIGPGISLDSTFAAAAPHLAANKEPYSVVKTAAIPCGDKLPSGKTVYERFKLNPQTNPLVALFANGEKPQVVSRDALEMPATLVKRVSEASKLRLFDVSTPSSFGRACLSKMNKLCVMVFPYTPLSAEHNATLRAVASAYRTIQFAVINIDNVEISLERSLPARDETEQDTHLRVAVSRVFPDNSAQALAYRGPFAEAELKAWLAELASSETELNMLSKKPSASRRRRARDPNEDEATRQERRRRRKAERKAAEDALRAATEEALRTLSPEERVAREAELRARQVEWERKRREQMQAEEGSSSIFDYDDDDEDDEDEGDEGEEAVEEVREEESADVESGEDEAE
;
A
#
# COMPACT_ATOMS: atom_id res chain seq x y z
N MET A 1 11.89 -86.54 -38.38
CA MET A 1 12.31 -85.58 -39.44
C MET A 1 12.00 -84.17 -38.95
N ALA A 2 13.01 -83.30 -38.90
CA ALA A 2 12.96 -81.99 -38.25
C ALA A 2 12.08 -81.00 -39.04
N ASN A 3 11.08 -80.44 -38.36
CA ASN A 3 10.12 -79.51 -38.94
C ASN A 3 10.72 -78.08 -38.97
N LYS A 4 11.30 -77.69 -40.11
CA LYS A 4 11.86 -76.35 -40.36
C LYS A 4 10.72 -75.34 -40.42
N ARG A 5 10.56 -74.53 -39.36
CA ARG A 5 9.65 -73.38 -39.38
C ARG A 5 10.16 -72.31 -40.35
N PRO A 6 9.29 -71.70 -41.17
CA PRO A 6 9.68 -70.74 -42.19
C PRO A 6 10.22 -69.44 -41.56
N THR A 7 11.46 -69.11 -41.89
CA THR A 7 12.20 -67.90 -41.50
C THR A 7 11.62 -66.60 -42.06
N SER A 8 10.64 -66.67 -42.97
CA SER A 8 10.03 -65.51 -43.65
C SER A 8 9.24 -64.58 -42.71
N VAL A 9 8.55 -65.12 -41.70
CA VAL A 9 7.65 -64.31 -40.83
C VAL A 9 8.43 -63.45 -39.81
N ARG A 10 9.64 -63.88 -39.42
CA ARG A 10 10.48 -63.11 -38.47
C ARG A 10 11.04 -61.82 -39.10
N ASN A 11 11.36 -61.85 -40.39
CA ASN A 11 11.94 -60.69 -41.07
C ASN A 11 10.93 -59.55 -41.29
N ALA A 12 9.64 -59.87 -41.47
CA ALA A 12 8.58 -58.86 -41.60
C ALA A 12 8.29 -58.12 -40.28
N ALA A 13 8.29 -58.84 -39.16
CA ALA A 13 8.06 -58.26 -37.84
C ALA A 13 9.19 -57.32 -37.39
N GLU A 14 10.45 -57.64 -37.72
CA GLU A 14 11.59 -56.78 -37.42
C GLU A 14 11.60 -55.51 -38.28
N ALA A 15 11.18 -55.59 -39.55
CA ALA A 15 11.07 -54.43 -40.42
C ALA A 15 10.00 -53.43 -39.93
N GLN A 16 8.88 -53.92 -39.40
CA GLN A 16 7.81 -53.09 -38.86
C GLN A 16 8.22 -52.41 -37.53
N LYS A 17 8.96 -53.11 -36.66
CA LYS A 17 9.51 -52.53 -35.43
C LYS A 17 10.51 -51.39 -35.70
N ARG A 18 11.33 -51.51 -36.75
CA ARG A 18 12.27 -50.45 -37.16
C ARG A 18 11.55 -49.20 -37.70
N ARG A 19 10.45 -49.38 -38.45
CA ARG A 19 9.62 -48.25 -38.93
C ARG A 19 8.93 -47.50 -37.79
N ASN A 20 8.38 -48.21 -36.81
CA ASN A 20 7.73 -47.58 -35.65
C ASN A 20 8.74 -46.84 -34.77
N SER A 21 9.96 -47.36 -34.59
CA SER A 21 11.02 -46.67 -33.85
C SER A 21 11.52 -45.40 -34.57
N ALA A 22 11.61 -45.42 -35.91
CA ALA A 22 12.00 -44.26 -36.69
C ALA A 22 10.93 -43.15 -36.65
N MET A 23 9.65 -43.51 -36.76
CA MET A 23 8.53 -42.57 -36.61
C MET A 23 8.49 -41.92 -35.22
N LEU A 24 8.71 -42.69 -34.15
CA LEU A 24 8.71 -42.17 -32.78
C LEU A 24 9.84 -41.15 -32.55
N LYS A 25 11.03 -41.41 -33.12
CA LYS A 25 12.17 -40.49 -33.04
C LYS A 25 11.92 -39.19 -33.80
N LEU A 26 11.30 -39.25 -34.99
CA LEU A 26 10.94 -38.06 -35.76
C LEU A 26 9.87 -37.22 -35.05
N ALA A 27 8.87 -37.86 -34.44
CA ALA A 27 7.85 -37.15 -33.65
C ALA A 27 8.45 -36.43 -32.43
N GLY A 28 9.40 -37.08 -31.73
CA GLY A 28 10.12 -36.46 -30.61
C GLY A 28 10.95 -35.24 -31.02
N ILE A 29 11.64 -35.30 -32.17
CA ILE A 29 12.41 -34.17 -32.71
C ILE A 29 11.47 -33.03 -33.11
N ALA A 30 10.36 -33.31 -33.79
CA ALA A 30 9.38 -32.29 -34.17
C ALA A 30 8.79 -31.58 -32.94
N ALA A 31 8.43 -32.34 -31.89
CA ALA A 31 7.93 -31.76 -30.64
C ALA A 31 8.98 -30.87 -29.95
N ALA A 32 10.25 -31.29 -29.93
CA ALA A 32 11.35 -30.49 -29.37
C ALA A 32 11.59 -29.19 -30.18
N VAL A 33 11.50 -29.25 -31.51
CA VAL A 33 11.64 -28.07 -32.39
C VAL A 33 10.48 -27.09 -32.18
N VAL A 34 9.23 -27.56 -32.09
CA VAL A 34 8.08 -26.68 -31.79
C VAL A 34 8.21 -26.06 -30.40
N ALA A 35 8.63 -26.82 -29.39
CA ALA A 35 8.88 -26.28 -28.05
C ALA A 35 10.00 -25.24 -28.05
N ALA A 36 11.09 -25.47 -28.77
CA ALA A 36 12.19 -24.51 -28.90
C ALA A 36 11.77 -23.23 -29.66
N LEU A 37 10.98 -23.35 -30.72
CA LEU A 37 10.44 -22.20 -31.47
C LEU A 37 9.44 -21.40 -30.65
N ALA A 38 8.55 -22.06 -29.89
CA ALA A 38 7.64 -21.41 -28.97
C ALA A 38 8.41 -20.66 -27.86
N PHE A 39 9.46 -21.30 -27.32
CA PHE A 39 10.34 -20.68 -26.32
C PHE A 39 11.09 -19.47 -26.90
N LEU A 40 11.62 -19.56 -28.12
CA LEU A 40 12.29 -18.43 -28.80
C LEU A 40 11.32 -17.28 -29.12
N LEU A 41 10.07 -17.59 -29.48
CA LEU A 41 9.04 -16.56 -29.66
C LEU A 41 8.66 -15.88 -28.34
N GLN A 42 8.56 -16.65 -27.25
CA GLN A 42 8.33 -16.09 -25.91
C GLN A 42 9.50 -15.21 -25.44
N LEU A 43 10.74 -15.56 -25.77
CA LEU A 43 11.91 -14.73 -25.45
C LEU A 43 11.93 -13.42 -26.26
N ASN A 44 11.54 -13.45 -27.54
CA ASN A 44 11.48 -12.23 -28.37
C ASN A 44 10.32 -11.30 -27.97
N PHE A 45 9.16 -11.84 -27.63
CA PHE A 45 8.04 -11.04 -27.09
C PHE A 45 8.30 -10.57 -25.65
N GLY A 46 9.09 -11.29 -24.87
CA GLY A 46 9.41 -10.96 -23.48
C GLY A 46 10.57 -9.97 -23.30
N MET A 47 11.41 -9.72 -24.33
CA MET A 47 12.63 -8.90 -24.20
C MET A 47 12.64 -7.59 -24.97
N THR A 48 11.63 -7.27 -25.78
CA THR A 48 11.48 -5.91 -26.28
C THR A 48 10.75 -5.11 -25.22
N GLY A 49 11.49 -4.40 -24.36
CA GLY A 49 10.96 -3.44 -23.38
C GLY A 49 10.24 -2.22 -23.99
N GLY A 50 9.62 -2.40 -25.15
CA GLY A 50 8.77 -1.43 -25.82
C GLY A 50 7.34 -1.52 -25.31
N VAL A 51 6.61 -0.44 -25.52
CA VAL A 51 5.21 -0.33 -25.12
C VAL A 51 4.35 -1.09 -26.12
N GLY A 52 3.76 -2.20 -25.69
CA GLY A 52 2.72 -2.90 -26.45
C GLY A 52 1.40 -2.15 -26.41
N THR A 53 0.64 -2.17 -27.51
CA THR A 53 -0.77 -1.76 -27.50
C THR A 53 -1.63 -2.98 -27.19
N ILE A 54 -2.49 -2.89 -26.18
CA ILE A 54 -3.37 -3.99 -25.74
C ILE A 54 -4.79 -3.71 -26.23
N GLY A 55 -5.36 -4.66 -26.95
CA GLY A 55 -6.74 -4.56 -27.44
C GLY A 55 -7.76 -4.77 -26.33
N LEU A 56 -8.94 -4.13 -26.44
CA LEU A 56 -10.01 -4.31 -25.46
C LEU A 56 -10.65 -5.72 -25.47
N ASN A 57 -10.36 -6.51 -26.50
CA ASN A 57 -10.77 -7.91 -26.62
C ASN A 57 -9.92 -8.87 -25.77
N GLU A 58 -8.75 -8.44 -25.29
CA GLU A 58 -7.85 -9.24 -24.45
C GLU A 58 -8.28 -9.25 -22.98
N THR A 59 -9.44 -9.87 -22.72
CA THR A 59 -10.11 -9.76 -21.42
C THR A 59 -9.28 -10.28 -20.23
N GLU A 60 -8.43 -11.30 -20.44
CA GLU A 60 -7.54 -11.83 -19.40
C GLU A 60 -6.43 -10.85 -19.04
N THR A 61 -5.77 -10.28 -20.04
CA THR A 61 -4.74 -9.24 -19.86
C THR A 61 -5.32 -8.01 -19.17
N LEU A 62 -6.50 -7.55 -19.59
CA LEU A 62 -7.18 -6.42 -18.95
C LEU A 62 -7.59 -6.72 -17.51
N LYS A 63 -8.01 -7.96 -17.21
CA LYS A 63 -8.27 -8.40 -15.83
C LYS A 63 -7.00 -8.36 -14.99
N ASP A 64 -5.86 -8.83 -15.52
CA ASP A 64 -4.57 -8.74 -14.83
C ASP A 64 -4.17 -7.27 -14.58
N ILE A 65 -4.26 -6.41 -15.60
CA ILE A 65 -3.93 -4.99 -15.51
C ILE A 65 -4.75 -4.28 -14.43
N PHE A 66 -6.07 -4.48 -14.47
CA PHE A 66 -6.99 -3.73 -13.62
C PHE A 66 -7.22 -4.34 -12.24
N PHE A 67 -7.04 -5.65 -12.09
CA PHE A 67 -7.41 -6.39 -10.88
C PHE A 67 -6.38 -7.42 -10.42
N GLY A 68 -5.33 -7.70 -11.18
CA GLY A 68 -4.30 -8.69 -10.83
C GLY A 68 -3.32 -8.19 -9.76
N GLY A 69 -3.22 -6.87 -9.56
CA GLY A 69 -2.34 -6.25 -8.57
C GLY A 69 -0.87 -6.16 -9.00
N SER A 70 -0.46 -6.87 -10.05
CA SER A 70 0.82 -6.63 -10.73
C SER A 70 0.92 -5.17 -11.17
N PRO A 71 2.09 -4.52 -11.05
CA PRO A 71 2.23 -3.12 -11.40
C PRO A 71 2.28 -2.94 -12.91
N TRP A 72 1.31 -2.19 -13.42
CA TRP A 72 1.15 -1.82 -14.83
C TRP A 72 1.09 -0.30 -14.96
N LEU A 73 2.01 0.26 -15.73
CA LEU A 73 1.95 1.65 -16.15
C LEU A 73 1.26 1.73 -17.52
N ILE A 74 0.07 2.33 -17.54
CA ILE A 74 -0.78 2.38 -18.72
C ILE A 74 -0.86 3.80 -19.26
N GLN A 75 -0.59 3.98 -20.56
CA GLN A 75 -0.91 5.21 -21.27
C GLN A 75 -2.22 5.03 -22.04
N CYS A 76 -3.16 5.96 -21.84
CA CYS A 76 -4.36 6.02 -22.66
C CYS A 76 -4.04 6.59 -24.04
N ILE A 77 -4.41 5.86 -25.09
CA ILE A 77 -4.29 6.28 -26.50
C ILE A 77 -5.66 6.39 -27.15
N GLY A 78 -5.73 7.03 -28.31
CA GLY A 78 -6.99 7.22 -29.04
C GLY A 78 -6.81 8.04 -30.32
N PRO A 79 -7.90 8.40 -31.01
CA PRO A 79 -7.84 9.26 -32.18
C PRO A 79 -7.14 10.58 -31.86
N GLY A 80 -5.99 10.84 -32.50
CA GLY A 80 -5.19 12.05 -32.29
C GLY A 80 -4.31 12.04 -31.02
N ILE A 81 -4.31 10.96 -30.24
CA ILE A 81 -3.45 10.80 -29.06
C ILE A 81 -2.43 9.70 -29.36
N SER A 82 -1.19 10.11 -29.64
CA SER A 82 -0.06 9.20 -29.83
C SER A 82 0.59 8.80 -28.52
N LEU A 83 1.43 7.76 -28.57
CA LEU A 83 2.28 7.37 -27.45
C LEU A 83 3.24 8.51 -27.08
N ASP A 84 3.38 8.77 -25.78
CA ASP A 84 4.26 9.82 -25.28
C ASP A 84 5.72 9.36 -25.35
N SER A 85 6.63 10.23 -25.80
CA SER A 85 8.03 9.87 -25.99
C SER A 85 8.75 9.57 -24.67
N THR A 86 8.41 10.29 -23.60
CA THR A 86 8.99 10.06 -22.27
C THR A 86 8.51 8.72 -21.71
N PHE A 87 7.22 8.42 -21.87
CA PHE A 87 6.65 7.12 -21.51
C PHE A 87 7.33 5.98 -22.27
N ALA A 88 7.48 6.10 -23.59
CA ALA A 88 8.14 5.10 -24.43
C ALA A 88 9.61 4.90 -24.04
N ALA A 89 10.34 5.98 -23.74
CA ALA A 89 11.73 5.92 -23.31
C ALA A 89 11.90 5.34 -21.89
N ALA A 90 10.92 5.50 -21.00
CA ALA A 90 10.95 4.96 -19.63
C ALA A 90 10.63 3.46 -19.56
N ALA A 91 9.82 2.95 -20.49
CA ALA A 91 9.37 1.56 -20.53
C ALA A 91 10.50 0.51 -20.38
N PRO A 92 11.62 0.57 -21.12
CA PRO A 92 12.69 -0.43 -20.96
C PRO A 92 13.37 -0.36 -19.60
N HIS A 93 13.47 0.82 -18.98
CA HIS A 93 14.06 0.98 -17.65
C HIS A 93 13.16 0.42 -16.54
N LEU A 94 11.83 0.57 -16.68
CA LEU A 94 10.85 -0.01 -15.77
C LEU A 94 10.84 -1.55 -15.83
N ALA A 95 10.96 -2.11 -17.04
CA ALA A 95 11.05 -3.55 -17.25
C ALA A 95 12.39 -4.13 -16.77
N ALA A 96 13.48 -3.38 -16.89
CA ALA A 96 14.83 -3.78 -16.47
C ALA A 96 15.11 -3.55 -14.98
N ASN A 97 14.13 -3.08 -14.20
CA ASN A 97 14.33 -2.84 -12.77
C ASN A 97 14.69 -4.16 -12.07
N LYS A 98 15.88 -4.20 -11.45
CA LYS A 98 16.41 -5.37 -10.75
C LYS A 98 15.89 -5.50 -9.33
N GLU A 99 15.19 -4.49 -8.82
CA GLU A 99 14.62 -4.54 -7.48
C GLU A 99 13.58 -5.70 -7.44
N PRO A 100 13.74 -6.65 -6.50
CA PRO A 100 12.85 -7.79 -6.43
C PRO A 100 11.43 -7.29 -6.18
N TYR A 101 10.48 -7.82 -6.93
CA TYR A 101 9.07 -7.45 -6.80
C TYR A 101 8.78 -5.97 -7.13
N SER A 102 9.56 -5.32 -8.00
CA SER A 102 9.25 -3.96 -8.50
C SER A 102 9.25 -3.87 -10.04
N VAL A 103 9.14 -5.00 -10.75
CA VAL A 103 9.09 -5.02 -12.22
C VAL A 103 7.76 -4.44 -12.68
N VAL A 104 7.79 -3.26 -13.30
CA VAL A 104 6.59 -2.57 -13.80
C VAL A 104 6.42 -2.85 -15.29
N LYS A 105 5.28 -3.42 -15.65
CA LYS A 105 4.90 -3.65 -17.05
C LYS A 105 4.36 -2.35 -17.64
N THR A 106 4.54 -2.14 -18.94
CA THR A 106 4.01 -0.95 -19.63
C THR A 106 3.10 -1.36 -20.78
N ALA A 107 2.02 -0.61 -20.99
CA ALA A 107 1.16 -0.80 -22.14
C ALA A 107 0.40 0.48 -22.53
N ALA A 108 -0.04 0.53 -23.78
CA ALA A 108 -0.96 1.53 -24.28
C ALA A 108 -2.34 0.91 -24.53
N ILE A 109 -3.41 1.58 -24.11
CA ILE A 109 -4.79 1.05 -24.21
C ILE A 109 -5.72 2.14 -24.75
N PRO A 110 -6.65 1.81 -25.67
CA PRO A 110 -7.69 2.75 -26.10
C PRO A 110 -8.73 2.98 -24.99
N CYS A 111 -8.45 3.91 -24.08
CA CYS A 111 -9.26 4.13 -22.87
C CYS A 111 -10.68 4.67 -23.14
N GLY A 112 -10.90 5.28 -24.31
CA GLY A 112 -12.19 5.80 -24.75
C GLY A 112 -13.15 4.74 -25.27
N ASP A 113 -12.64 3.56 -25.61
CA ASP A 113 -13.46 2.46 -26.10
C ASP A 113 -14.16 1.74 -24.94
N LYS A 114 -15.30 1.10 -25.25
CA LYS A 114 -16.10 0.40 -24.24
C LYS A 114 -15.45 -0.92 -23.86
N LEU A 115 -15.24 -1.13 -22.56
CA LEU A 115 -14.87 -2.43 -22.00
C LEU A 115 -16.05 -3.42 -22.13
N PRO A 116 -15.83 -4.74 -21.97
CA PRO A 116 -16.92 -5.72 -21.93
C PRO A 116 -18.03 -5.44 -20.90
N SER A 117 -17.73 -4.63 -19.88
CA SER A 117 -18.71 -4.14 -18.91
C SER A 117 -19.63 -3.01 -19.43
N GLY A 118 -19.46 -2.56 -20.68
CA GLY A 118 -20.20 -1.45 -21.29
C GLY A 118 -19.70 -0.04 -20.94
N LYS A 119 -18.83 0.08 -19.93
CA LYS A 119 -18.19 1.33 -19.48
C LYS A 119 -16.84 1.53 -20.13
N THR A 120 -16.40 2.79 -20.29
CA THR A 120 -15.04 3.11 -20.70
C THR A 120 -14.05 2.98 -19.54
N VAL A 121 -12.74 3.02 -19.81
CA VAL A 121 -11.71 3.03 -18.76
C VAL A 121 -11.83 4.30 -17.92
N TYR A 122 -12.12 5.45 -18.56
CA TYR A 122 -12.35 6.73 -17.89
C TYR A 122 -13.49 6.65 -16.87
N GLU A 123 -14.65 6.12 -17.29
CA GLU A 123 -15.83 6.00 -16.42
C GLU A 123 -15.60 5.01 -15.29
N ARG A 124 -14.97 3.87 -15.58
CA ARG A 124 -14.78 2.79 -14.60
C ARG A 124 -13.89 3.23 -13.44
N PHE A 125 -12.84 3.98 -13.74
CA PHE A 125 -11.83 4.39 -12.76
C PHE A 125 -11.91 5.87 -12.37
N LYS A 126 -12.91 6.60 -12.89
CA LYS A 126 -13.10 8.03 -12.68
C LYS A 126 -11.86 8.86 -13.09
N LEU A 127 -11.26 8.49 -14.22
CA LEU A 127 -10.12 9.22 -14.78
C LEU A 127 -10.60 10.37 -15.66
N ASN A 128 -9.88 11.49 -15.65
CA ASN A 128 -10.24 12.66 -16.46
C ASN A 128 -9.78 12.47 -17.93
N PRO A 129 -10.70 12.41 -18.91
CA PRO A 129 -10.33 12.28 -20.32
C PRO A 129 -9.66 13.54 -20.90
N GLN A 130 -9.74 14.69 -20.22
CA GLN A 130 -9.08 15.94 -20.66
C GLN A 130 -7.58 15.96 -20.33
N THR A 131 -7.09 15.07 -19.47
CA THR A 131 -5.67 14.95 -19.18
C THR A 131 -4.96 14.31 -20.37
N ASN A 132 -4.04 15.03 -21.02
CA ASN A 132 -3.27 14.52 -22.15
C ASN A 132 -1.78 14.90 -22.00
N PRO A 133 -0.85 13.92 -22.01
CA PRO A 133 -1.08 12.47 -22.00
C PRO A 133 -1.66 11.99 -20.66
N LEU A 134 -2.65 11.10 -20.69
CA LEU A 134 -3.12 10.41 -19.48
C LEU A 134 -2.31 9.12 -19.29
N VAL A 135 -1.48 9.12 -18.26
CA VAL A 135 -0.71 7.96 -17.80
C VAL A 135 -1.16 7.61 -16.39
N ALA A 136 -1.50 6.34 -16.16
CA ALA A 136 -1.96 5.85 -14.86
C ALA A 136 -1.22 4.57 -14.46
N LEU A 137 -0.82 4.49 -13.19
CA LEU A 137 -0.24 3.30 -12.58
C LEU A 137 -1.34 2.48 -11.89
N PHE A 138 -1.47 1.23 -12.29
CA PHE A 138 -2.30 0.22 -11.64
C PHE A 138 -1.36 -0.72 -10.89
N ALA A 139 -1.41 -0.74 -9.55
CA ALA A 139 -0.52 -1.58 -8.75
C ALA A 139 -1.18 -1.94 -7.41
N ASN A 140 -0.76 -3.08 -6.83
CA ASN A 140 -1.09 -3.49 -5.46
C ASN A 140 -2.59 -3.57 -5.14
N GLY A 141 -3.43 -3.81 -6.16
CA GLY A 141 -4.89 -3.82 -6.02
C GLY A 141 -5.50 -2.47 -5.61
N GLU A 142 -4.70 -1.39 -5.61
CA GLU A 142 -5.15 -0.05 -5.27
C GLU A 142 -5.87 0.61 -6.47
N LYS A 143 -6.55 1.73 -6.21
CA LYS A 143 -7.11 2.57 -7.27
C LYS A 143 -5.97 3.10 -8.16
N PRO A 144 -6.20 3.26 -9.47
CA PRO A 144 -5.16 3.77 -10.36
C PRO A 144 -4.68 5.14 -9.92
N GLN A 145 -3.37 5.30 -9.90
CA GLN A 145 -2.71 6.56 -9.57
C GLN A 145 -2.32 7.27 -10.87
N VAL A 146 -2.91 8.43 -11.11
CA VAL A 146 -2.56 9.26 -12.28
C VAL A 146 -1.17 9.84 -12.07
N VAL A 147 -0.29 9.67 -13.05
CA VAL A 147 1.05 10.23 -13.04
C VAL A 147 0.96 11.73 -13.32
N SER A 148 1.64 12.54 -12.51
CA SER A 148 1.67 13.99 -12.69
C SER A 148 2.44 14.38 -13.95
N ARG A 149 2.10 15.54 -14.53
CA ARG A 149 2.77 16.05 -15.74
C ARG A 149 4.27 16.21 -15.53
N ASP A 150 4.68 16.69 -14.36
CA ASP A 150 6.10 16.90 -14.01
C ASP A 150 6.89 15.58 -14.03
N ALA A 151 6.26 14.46 -13.68
CA ALA A 151 6.90 13.16 -13.75
C ALA A 151 7.08 12.65 -15.19
N LEU A 152 6.33 13.19 -16.15
CA LEU A 152 6.41 12.88 -17.58
C LEU A 152 7.38 13.80 -18.34
N GLU A 153 8.03 14.76 -17.68
CA GLU A 153 9.02 15.64 -18.33
C GLU A 153 10.32 14.89 -18.66
N MET A 154 10.72 13.93 -17.81
CA MET A 154 11.96 13.17 -17.98
C MET A 154 11.75 11.68 -17.70
N PRO A 155 12.29 10.78 -18.54
CA PRO A 155 12.14 9.33 -18.34
C PRO A 155 12.66 8.86 -16.97
N ALA A 156 13.78 9.42 -16.50
CA ALA A 156 14.36 9.05 -15.21
C ALA A 156 13.44 9.42 -14.04
N THR A 157 12.77 10.58 -14.09
CA THR A 157 11.80 11.01 -13.08
C THR A 157 10.59 10.09 -13.08
N LEU A 158 10.08 9.73 -14.26
CA LEU A 158 8.98 8.78 -14.42
C LEU A 158 9.32 7.43 -13.79
N VAL A 159 10.48 6.87 -14.16
CA VAL A 159 10.97 5.58 -13.64
C VAL A 159 11.08 5.62 -12.12
N LYS A 160 11.69 6.66 -11.55
CA LYS A 160 11.83 6.81 -10.10
C LYS A 160 10.47 6.87 -9.40
N ARG A 161 9.56 7.71 -9.89
CA ARG A 161 8.24 7.92 -9.30
C ARG A 161 7.39 6.66 -9.36
N VAL A 162 7.35 6.01 -10.53
CA VAL A 162 6.56 4.80 -10.77
C VAL A 162 7.13 3.62 -10.00
N SER A 163 8.46 3.45 -9.97
CA SER A 163 9.09 2.38 -9.21
C SER A 163 8.75 2.51 -7.72
N GLU A 164 8.90 3.71 -7.14
CA GLU A 164 8.55 3.97 -5.74
C GLU A 164 7.07 3.68 -5.43
N ALA A 165 6.17 4.15 -6.28
CA ALA A 165 4.73 3.93 -6.11
C ALA A 165 4.32 2.46 -6.32
N SER A 166 5.08 1.70 -7.10
CA SER A 166 4.83 0.28 -7.39
C SER A 166 5.37 -0.68 -6.33
N LYS A 167 6.15 -0.18 -5.37
CA LYS A 167 6.77 -1.00 -4.31
C LYS A 167 5.71 -1.76 -3.54
N LEU A 168 6.06 -2.99 -3.18
CA LEU A 168 5.22 -3.83 -2.33
C LEU A 168 5.14 -3.20 -0.93
N ARG A 169 3.91 -3.03 -0.44
CA ARG A 169 3.64 -2.41 0.87
C ARG A 169 3.38 -3.50 1.90
N LEU A 170 4.29 -3.61 2.87
CA LEU A 170 4.03 -4.31 4.13
C LEU A 170 3.73 -3.25 5.18
N PHE A 171 2.53 -3.27 5.75
CA PHE A 171 2.12 -2.29 6.74
C PHE A 171 2.66 -2.66 8.11
N ASP A 172 3.47 -1.78 8.70
CA ASP A 172 3.85 -1.90 10.11
C ASP A 172 2.75 -1.29 10.99
N VAL A 173 2.11 -2.14 11.78
CA VAL A 173 1.00 -1.78 12.66
C VAL A 173 1.51 -1.66 14.09
N SER A 174 1.86 -0.42 14.45
CA SER A 174 2.27 -0.03 15.80
C SER A 174 1.20 0.72 16.59
N THR A 175 0.10 1.11 15.93
CA THR A 175 -1.01 1.87 16.55
C THR A 175 -2.37 1.33 16.10
N PRO A 176 -3.43 1.52 16.90
CA PRO A 176 -4.80 1.21 16.47
C PRO A 176 -5.21 1.88 15.16
N SER A 177 -4.82 3.13 14.95
CA SER A 177 -5.15 3.88 13.73
C SER A 177 -4.42 3.34 12.49
N SER A 178 -3.18 2.83 12.63
CA SER A 178 -2.51 2.15 11.52
C SER A 178 -3.13 0.79 11.21
N PHE A 179 -3.65 0.06 12.21
CA PHE A 179 -4.43 -1.17 11.99
C PHE A 179 -5.71 -0.89 11.18
N GLY A 180 -6.46 0.14 11.58
CA GLY A 180 -7.69 0.52 10.89
C GLY A 180 -7.45 0.85 9.41
N ARG A 181 -6.37 1.58 9.11
CA ARG A 181 -5.99 1.93 7.74
C ARG A 181 -5.53 0.72 6.92
N ALA A 182 -4.76 -0.19 7.52
CA ALA A 182 -4.22 -1.37 6.84
C ALA A 182 -5.30 -2.44 6.62
N CYS A 183 -5.97 -2.90 7.67
CA CYS A 183 -6.84 -4.07 7.56
C CYS A 183 -8.34 -3.79 7.53
N LEU A 184 -8.80 -2.62 8.02
CA LEU A 184 -10.24 -2.34 8.17
C LEU A 184 -10.80 -1.38 7.12
N SER A 185 -9.97 -0.95 6.14
CA SER A 185 -10.42 -0.11 5.04
C SER A 185 -11.40 -0.86 4.15
N LYS A 186 -12.51 -0.19 3.77
CA LYS A 186 -13.55 -0.76 2.87
C LYS A 186 -13.01 -1.16 1.50
N MET A 187 -11.83 -0.67 1.10
CA MET A 187 -11.21 -1.04 -0.18
C MET A 187 -10.48 -2.38 -0.11
N ASN A 188 -10.15 -2.87 1.09
CA ASN A 188 -9.32 -4.05 1.30
C ASN A 188 -10.22 -5.25 1.57
N LYS A 189 -10.36 -6.11 0.57
CA LYS A 189 -11.19 -7.32 0.70
C LYS A 189 -10.54 -8.42 1.54
N LEU A 190 -9.23 -8.36 1.73
CA LEU A 190 -8.50 -9.37 2.48
C LEU A 190 -7.24 -8.74 3.08
N CYS A 191 -7.03 -8.94 4.38
CA CYS A 191 -5.82 -8.52 5.09
C CYS A 191 -5.19 -9.73 5.78
N VAL A 192 -3.94 -10.03 5.44
CA VAL A 192 -3.09 -10.99 6.13
C VAL A 192 -2.35 -10.25 7.24
N MET A 193 -2.55 -10.71 8.46
CA MET A 193 -1.99 -10.18 9.68
C MET A 193 -0.95 -11.16 10.21
N VAL A 194 0.26 -10.67 10.40
CA VAL A 194 1.37 -11.42 11.00
C VAL A 194 1.62 -10.84 12.38
N PHE A 195 1.57 -11.68 13.40
CA PHE A 195 1.75 -11.32 14.81
C PHE A 195 3.08 -11.89 15.32
N PRO A 196 4.20 -11.19 15.07
CA PRO A 196 5.49 -11.54 15.64
C PRO A 196 5.52 -11.35 17.17
N TYR A 197 6.02 -12.36 17.89
CA TYR A 197 6.40 -12.23 19.30
C TYR A 197 7.77 -11.58 19.48
N THR A 198 8.61 -11.61 18.46
CA THR A 198 9.94 -10.99 18.40
C THR A 198 10.09 -10.27 17.07
N PRO A 199 10.97 -9.25 16.95
CA PRO A 199 11.20 -8.59 15.68
C PRO A 199 11.40 -9.59 14.54
N LEU A 200 10.67 -9.39 13.45
CA LEU A 200 10.63 -10.34 12.34
C LEU A 200 12.05 -10.59 11.80
N SER A 201 12.49 -11.85 11.78
CA SER A 201 13.80 -12.20 11.23
C SER A 201 13.90 -11.82 9.75
N ALA A 202 15.13 -11.63 9.24
CA ALA A 202 15.36 -11.28 7.84
C ALA A 202 14.78 -12.35 6.89
N GLU A 203 14.86 -13.62 7.27
CA GLU A 203 14.31 -14.75 6.52
C GLU A 203 12.78 -14.71 6.48
N HIS A 204 12.11 -14.57 7.63
CA HIS A 204 10.65 -14.46 7.69
C HIS A 204 10.14 -13.23 6.92
N ASN A 205 10.86 -12.11 6.98
CA ASN A 205 10.52 -10.93 6.20
C ASN A 205 10.70 -11.17 4.69
N ALA A 206 11.73 -11.90 4.27
CA ALA A 206 11.92 -12.29 2.87
C ALA A 206 10.79 -13.20 2.37
N THR A 207 10.42 -14.23 3.16
CA THR A 207 9.27 -15.10 2.91
C THR A 207 7.98 -14.30 2.78
N LEU A 208 7.71 -13.39 3.72
CA LEU A 208 6.52 -12.55 3.70
C LEU A 208 6.45 -11.67 2.45
N ARG A 209 7.58 -11.07 2.03
CA ARG A 209 7.67 -10.29 0.79
C ARG A 209 7.46 -11.16 -0.45
N ALA A 210 8.02 -12.36 -0.49
CA ALA A 210 7.84 -13.29 -1.60
C ALA A 210 6.36 -13.69 -1.75
N VAL A 211 5.69 -14.01 -0.64
CA VAL A 211 4.25 -14.30 -0.61
C VAL A 211 3.43 -13.08 -1.02
N ALA A 212 3.69 -11.92 -0.43
CA ALA A 212 2.96 -10.69 -0.72
C ALA A 212 3.15 -10.22 -2.17
N SER A 213 4.30 -10.50 -2.78
CA SER A 213 4.53 -10.22 -4.20
C SER A 213 3.69 -11.06 -5.15
N ALA A 214 3.34 -12.29 -4.74
CA ALA A 214 2.47 -13.18 -5.50
C ALA A 214 0.99 -12.81 -5.34
N TYR A 215 0.62 -12.20 -4.20
CA TYR A 215 -0.74 -11.84 -3.85
C TYR A 215 -0.91 -10.34 -3.60
N ARG A 216 -0.49 -9.51 -4.57
CA ARG A 216 -0.49 -8.05 -4.43
C ARG A 216 -1.84 -7.39 -4.20
N THR A 217 -2.94 -8.09 -4.46
CA THR A 217 -4.31 -7.61 -4.19
C THR A 217 -4.72 -7.79 -2.73
N ILE A 218 -3.93 -8.54 -1.96
CA ILE A 218 -4.13 -8.79 -0.53
C ILE A 218 -3.20 -7.85 0.24
N GLN A 219 -3.73 -7.22 1.29
CA GLN A 219 -2.89 -6.38 2.16
C GLN A 219 -2.17 -7.23 3.19
N PHE A 220 -0.91 -6.90 3.47
CA PHE A 220 -0.11 -7.58 4.48
C PHE A 220 0.27 -6.60 5.58
N ALA A 221 -0.07 -6.94 6.81
CA ALA A 221 0.19 -6.15 8.00
C ALA A 221 1.03 -6.97 8.98
N VAL A 222 2.14 -6.38 9.45
CA VAL A 222 2.96 -6.90 10.54
C VAL A 222 2.58 -6.13 11.80
N ILE A 223 2.11 -6.85 12.81
CA ILE A 223 1.45 -6.28 13.98
C ILE A 223 2.38 -6.36 15.17
N ASN A 224 2.74 -5.20 15.71
CA ASN A 224 3.53 -5.14 16.93
C ASN A 224 2.62 -5.39 18.15
N ILE A 225 2.60 -6.64 18.60
CA ILE A 225 1.76 -7.09 19.71
C ILE A 225 2.13 -6.45 21.06
N ASP A 226 3.32 -5.87 21.21
CA ASP A 226 3.73 -5.19 22.44
C ASP A 226 2.99 -3.86 22.63
N ASN A 227 2.61 -3.22 21.51
CA ASN A 227 1.99 -1.90 21.49
C ASN A 227 0.49 -1.97 21.20
N VAL A 228 0.04 -2.97 20.45
CA VAL A 228 -1.33 -3.09 19.95
C VAL A 228 -1.92 -4.43 20.37
N GLU A 229 -3.07 -4.39 21.03
CA GLU A 229 -3.90 -5.56 21.28
C GLU A 229 -5.01 -5.60 20.23
N ILE A 230 -5.22 -6.77 19.61
CA ILE A 230 -6.25 -6.95 18.59
C ILE A 230 -7.28 -7.94 19.10
N SER A 231 -8.57 -7.64 18.91
CA SER A 231 -9.65 -8.51 19.40
C SER A 231 -9.58 -9.95 18.86
N LEU A 232 -8.97 -10.15 17.69
CA LEU A 232 -8.73 -11.46 17.09
C LEU A 232 -7.67 -12.30 17.80
N GLU A 233 -6.81 -11.70 18.62
CA GLU A 233 -5.69 -12.40 19.24
C GLU A 233 -6.12 -13.60 20.08
N ARG A 234 -7.30 -13.53 20.70
CA ARG A 234 -7.90 -14.61 21.50
C ARG A 234 -8.37 -15.80 20.67
N SER A 235 -8.60 -15.59 19.37
CA SER A 235 -9.01 -16.64 18.43
C SER A 235 -7.81 -17.31 17.75
N LEU A 236 -6.61 -16.76 17.90
CA LEU A 236 -5.39 -17.34 17.37
C LEU A 236 -4.96 -18.53 18.24
N PRO A 237 -4.27 -19.52 17.67
CA PRO A 237 -3.66 -20.59 18.45
C PRO A 237 -2.83 -20.03 19.61
N ALA A 238 -2.89 -20.70 20.76
CA ALA A 238 -2.03 -20.39 21.88
C ALA A 238 -0.56 -20.52 21.46
N ARG A 239 0.31 -19.74 22.11
CA ARG A 239 1.75 -19.85 21.90
C ARG A 239 2.19 -21.23 22.37
N ASP A 240 2.66 -22.06 21.46
CA ASP A 240 3.31 -23.30 21.84
C ASP A 240 4.78 -22.98 22.16
N GLU A 241 5.20 -23.13 23.41
CA GLU A 241 6.55 -22.77 23.83
C GLU A 241 7.61 -23.75 23.30
N THR A 242 7.20 -24.88 22.72
CA THR A 242 8.10 -26.00 22.39
C THR A 242 8.63 -26.00 20.96
N GLU A 243 7.98 -25.32 20.00
CA GLU A 243 8.41 -25.25 18.60
C GLU A 243 9.10 -23.92 18.26
N GLN A 244 10.27 -23.95 17.61
CA GLN A 244 11.06 -22.75 17.28
C GLN A 244 10.37 -21.80 16.29
N ASP A 245 9.38 -22.28 15.52
CA ASP A 245 8.62 -21.47 14.56
C ASP A 245 7.35 -20.84 15.15
N THR A 246 7.06 -21.06 16.45
CA THR A 246 5.85 -20.52 17.12
C THR A 246 5.94 -19.03 17.44
N HIS A 247 7.02 -18.37 17.02
CA HIS A 247 7.23 -16.93 17.20
C HIS A 247 6.33 -16.07 16.29
N LEU A 248 5.56 -16.69 15.39
CA LEU A 248 4.67 -16.00 14.47
C LEU A 248 3.29 -16.64 14.48
N ARG A 249 2.26 -15.83 14.69
CA ARG A 249 0.88 -16.22 14.37
C ARG A 249 0.46 -15.49 13.11
N VAL A 250 -0.24 -16.18 12.22
CA VAL A 250 -0.78 -15.57 11.00
C VAL A 250 -2.29 -15.73 11.01
N ALA A 251 -3.01 -14.66 10.69
CA ALA A 251 -4.43 -14.74 10.44
C ALA A 251 -4.80 -13.91 9.22
N VAL A 252 -5.84 -14.34 8.54
CA VAL A 252 -6.47 -13.56 7.50
C VAL A 252 -7.76 -12.99 8.05
N SER A 253 -8.09 -11.76 7.66
CA SER A 253 -9.40 -11.18 7.89
C SER A 253 -9.96 -10.57 6.62
N ARG A 254 -11.29 -10.59 6.52
CA ARG A 254 -12.09 -9.93 5.49
C ARG A 254 -13.15 -9.10 6.17
N VAL A 255 -13.24 -7.83 5.83
CA VAL A 255 -14.29 -6.93 6.31
C VAL A 255 -15.21 -6.61 5.15
N PHE A 256 -16.51 -6.76 5.38
CA PHE A 256 -17.54 -6.51 4.38
C PHE A 256 -18.13 -5.09 4.54
N PRO A 257 -18.83 -4.56 3.51
CA PRO A 257 -19.42 -3.22 3.58
C PRO A 257 -20.47 -3.03 4.69
N ASP A 258 -21.10 -4.12 5.13
CA ASP A 258 -22.08 -4.17 6.24
C ASP A 258 -21.41 -4.23 7.63
N ASN A 259 -20.09 -4.06 7.70
CA ASN A 259 -19.25 -4.21 8.89
C ASN A 259 -19.18 -5.62 9.48
N SER A 260 -19.77 -6.63 8.83
CA SER A 260 -19.48 -8.02 9.17
C SER A 260 -18.02 -8.32 8.84
N ALA A 261 -17.43 -9.25 9.59
CA ALA A 261 -16.06 -9.62 9.39
C ALA A 261 -15.90 -11.13 9.50
N GLN A 262 -14.97 -11.65 8.75
CA GLN A 262 -14.57 -13.05 8.77
C GLN A 262 -13.08 -13.14 9.06
N ALA A 263 -12.66 -14.17 9.79
CA ALA A 263 -11.25 -14.44 10.00
C ALA A 263 -10.93 -15.94 10.04
N LEU A 264 -9.69 -16.26 9.68
CA LEU A 264 -9.14 -17.61 9.79
C LEU A 264 -7.69 -17.52 10.24
N ALA A 265 -7.35 -18.28 11.27
CA ALA A 265 -5.97 -18.41 11.73
C ALA A 265 -5.25 -19.49 10.92
N TYR A 266 -4.06 -19.17 10.42
CA TYR A 266 -3.16 -20.11 9.80
C TYR A 266 -2.40 -20.90 10.88
N ARG A 267 -2.34 -22.21 10.72
CA ARG A 267 -1.73 -23.15 11.68
C ARG A 267 -0.55 -23.94 11.10
N GLY A 268 -0.20 -23.69 9.83
CA GLY A 268 0.92 -24.35 9.17
C GLY A 268 2.25 -23.67 9.49
N PRO A 269 3.38 -24.22 8.99
CA PRO A 269 4.70 -23.62 9.15
C PRO A 269 4.79 -22.29 8.37
N PHE A 270 5.62 -21.36 8.83
CA PHE A 270 5.82 -20.07 8.18
C PHE A 270 6.76 -20.18 6.95
N ALA A 271 6.41 -21.06 6.01
CA ALA A 271 7.16 -21.30 4.78
C ALA A 271 6.44 -20.69 3.55
N GLU A 272 7.21 -20.24 2.56
CA GLU A 272 6.66 -19.58 1.37
C GLU A 272 5.63 -20.46 0.63
N ALA A 273 5.97 -21.73 0.40
CA ALA A 273 5.10 -22.65 -0.34
C ALA A 273 3.77 -22.90 0.37
N GLU A 274 3.80 -23.11 1.68
CA GLU A 274 2.63 -23.40 2.51
C GLU A 274 1.72 -22.17 2.66
N LEU A 275 2.30 -20.99 2.90
CA LEU A 275 1.56 -19.73 2.93
C LEU A 275 0.91 -19.43 1.57
N LYS A 276 1.62 -19.68 0.45
CA LYS A 276 1.06 -19.50 -0.88
C LYS A 276 -0.07 -20.48 -1.17
N ALA A 277 0.06 -21.73 -0.78
CA ALA A 277 -0.99 -22.75 -0.96
C ALA A 277 -2.24 -22.38 -0.16
N TRP A 278 -2.08 -21.99 1.11
CA TRP A 278 -3.18 -21.54 1.96
C TRP A 278 -3.89 -20.30 1.38
N LEU A 279 -3.13 -19.29 0.91
CA LEU A 279 -3.73 -18.11 0.29
C LEU A 279 -4.42 -18.41 -1.06
N ALA A 280 -3.93 -19.40 -1.82
CA ALA A 280 -4.59 -19.84 -3.05
C ALA A 280 -5.96 -20.46 -2.76
N GLU A 281 -6.06 -21.28 -1.70
CA GLU A 281 -7.31 -21.86 -1.22
C GLU A 281 -8.31 -20.77 -0.77
N LEU A 282 -7.82 -19.77 -0.04
CA LEU A 282 -8.63 -18.62 0.35
C LEU A 282 -9.11 -17.77 -0.83
N ALA A 283 -8.32 -17.73 -1.90
CA ALA A 283 -8.67 -17.00 -3.13
C ALA A 283 -9.66 -17.78 -4.01
N SER A 284 -9.68 -19.11 -3.96
CA SER A 284 -10.59 -19.95 -4.74
C SER A 284 -12.03 -19.97 -4.23
N SER A 285 -12.31 -19.29 -3.11
CA SER A 285 -13.64 -19.17 -2.46
C SER A 285 -14.25 -20.47 -1.93
N GLU A 286 -13.51 -21.58 -1.95
CA GLU A 286 -13.96 -22.85 -1.39
C GLU A 286 -13.82 -22.90 0.14
N THR A 287 -12.85 -22.17 0.70
CA THR A 287 -12.67 -22.11 2.16
C THR A 287 -13.63 -21.10 2.79
N GLU A 288 -14.57 -21.60 3.59
CA GLU A 288 -15.41 -20.75 4.43
C GLU A 288 -14.57 -20.14 5.56
N LEU A 289 -14.43 -18.82 5.56
CA LEU A 289 -13.85 -18.09 6.68
C LEU A 289 -14.88 -18.03 7.83
N ASN A 290 -14.42 -18.18 9.08
CA ASN A 290 -15.30 -18.11 10.24
C ASN A 290 -15.86 -16.70 10.40
N MET A 291 -17.19 -16.57 10.46
CA MET A 291 -17.83 -15.29 10.79
C MET A 291 -17.52 -14.88 12.23
N LEU A 292 -17.15 -13.61 12.39
CA LEU A 292 -16.90 -12.99 13.68
C LEU A 292 -18.16 -12.32 14.18
N SER A 293 -18.43 -12.44 15.48
CA SER A 293 -19.55 -11.75 16.13
C SER A 293 -19.37 -10.23 16.17
N LYS A 294 -18.11 -9.76 16.13
CA LYS A 294 -17.74 -8.35 16.13
C LYS A 294 -16.63 -8.09 15.12
N LYS A 295 -16.63 -6.89 14.55
CA LYS A 295 -15.53 -6.41 13.70
C LYS A 295 -14.20 -6.45 14.46
N PRO A 296 -13.09 -6.85 13.83
CA PRO A 296 -11.78 -6.76 14.44
C PRO A 296 -11.49 -5.33 14.85
N SER A 297 -11.10 -5.14 16.10
CA SER A 297 -10.69 -3.85 16.65
C SER A 297 -9.26 -3.97 17.17
N ALA A 298 -8.57 -2.84 17.17
CA ALA A 298 -7.27 -2.70 17.79
C ALA A 298 -7.39 -1.68 18.91
N SER A 299 -6.79 -1.97 20.06
CA SER A 299 -6.61 -1.04 21.17
C SER A 299 -5.12 -0.93 21.47
N ARG A 300 -4.73 0.17 22.12
CA ARG A 300 -3.37 0.27 22.63
C ARG A 300 -3.24 -0.71 23.77
N ARG A 301 -2.28 -1.64 23.68
CA ARG A 301 -2.03 -2.57 24.77
C ARG A 301 -1.62 -1.75 25.98
N ARG A 302 -2.41 -1.84 27.06
CA ARG A 302 -2.04 -1.21 28.33
C ARG A 302 -0.79 -1.95 28.80
N ARG A 303 0.35 -1.25 28.88
CA ARG A 303 1.53 -1.82 29.54
C ARG A 303 1.08 -2.22 30.92
N ALA A 304 1.32 -3.48 31.29
CA ALA A 304 1.00 -3.97 32.62
C ALA A 304 1.56 -2.96 33.61
N ARG A 305 0.66 -2.34 34.36
CA ARG A 305 1.04 -1.43 35.44
C ARG A 305 1.92 -2.26 36.36
N ASP A 306 3.11 -1.76 36.69
CA ASP A 306 3.91 -2.43 37.72
C ASP A 306 3.04 -2.45 38.98
N PRO A 307 2.61 -3.63 39.45
CA PRO A 307 1.70 -3.72 40.59
C PRO A 307 2.33 -3.17 41.87
N ASN A 308 3.67 -3.00 41.89
CA ASN A 308 4.41 -2.43 43.01
C ASN A 308 4.73 -0.93 42.83
N GLU A 309 4.37 -0.28 41.71
CA GLU A 309 4.56 1.18 41.56
C GLU A 309 3.44 1.91 42.34
N ASP A 310 3.79 2.35 43.55
CA ASP A 310 2.92 3.14 44.42
C ASP A 310 2.34 4.36 43.68
N GLU A 311 1.07 4.70 43.95
CA GLU A 311 0.37 5.83 43.30
C GLU A 311 1.12 7.15 43.45
N ALA A 312 1.85 7.34 44.57
CA ALA A 312 2.70 8.50 44.80
C ALA A 312 3.83 8.63 43.75
N THR A 313 4.54 7.53 43.47
CA THR A 313 5.59 7.48 42.44
C THR A 313 5.02 7.78 41.06
N ARG A 314 3.81 7.30 40.79
CA ARG A 314 3.11 7.55 39.52
C ARG A 314 2.70 9.02 39.37
N GLN A 315 2.11 9.61 40.41
CA GLN A 315 1.74 11.02 40.42
C GLN A 315 2.97 11.92 40.27
N GLU A 316 4.06 11.60 40.96
CA GLU A 316 5.32 12.33 40.84
C GLU A 316 5.88 12.25 39.42
N ARG A 317 5.86 11.06 38.80
CA ARG A 317 6.28 10.88 37.40
C ARG A 317 5.37 11.61 36.42
N ARG A 318 4.06 11.70 36.69
CA ARG A 318 3.12 12.51 35.89
C ARG A 318 3.44 14.01 36.02
N ARG A 319 3.63 14.51 37.24
CA ARG A 319 4.02 15.91 37.52
C ARG A 319 5.35 16.27 36.87
N ARG A 320 6.35 15.40 37.01
CA ARG A 320 7.65 15.56 36.36
C ARG A 320 7.53 15.61 34.85
N ARG A 321 6.74 14.73 34.22
CA ARG A 321 6.50 14.77 32.77
C ARG A 321 5.76 16.04 32.32
N LYS A 322 4.75 16.50 33.08
CA LYS A 322 4.05 17.77 32.81
C LYS A 322 5.02 18.94 32.91
N ALA A 323 5.87 18.96 33.94
CA ALA A 323 6.91 19.98 34.15
C ALA A 323 7.99 19.95 33.04
N GLU A 324 8.48 18.77 32.66
CA GLU A 324 9.45 18.60 31.56
C GLU A 324 8.86 19.06 30.22
N ARG A 325 7.59 18.74 29.94
CA ARG A 325 6.89 19.20 28.72
C ARG A 325 6.76 20.73 28.71
N LYS A 326 6.31 21.32 29.83
CA LYS A 326 6.19 22.78 29.97
C LYS A 326 7.55 23.46 29.81
N ALA A 327 8.59 22.95 30.46
CA ALA A 327 9.94 23.50 30.34
C ALA A 327 10.50 23.39 28.90
N ALA A 328 10.21 22.31 28.18
CA ALA A 328 10.61 22.17 26.78
C ALA A 328 9.88 23.16 25.85
N GLU A 329 8.59 23.41 26.11
CA GLU A 329 7.79 24.39 25.40
C GLU A 329 8.26 25.82 25.66
N ASP A 330 8.51 26.17 26.92
CA ASP A 330 9.07 27.47 27.33
C ASP A 330 10.46 27.70 26.71
N ALA A 331 11.31 26.67 26.69
CA ALA A 331 12.63 26.74 26.06
C ALA A 331 12.55 26.95 24.54
N LEU A 332 11.60 26.29 23.86
CA LEU A 332 11.36 26.49 22.44
C LEU A 332 10.87 27.91 22.14
N ARG A 333 9.98 28.45 22.99
CA ARG A 333 9.48 29.83 22.88
C ARG A 333 10.60 30.84 23.07
N ALA A 334 11.43 30.69 24.11
CA ALA A 334 12.58 31.55 24.36
C ALA A 334 13.60 31.51 23.21
N ALA A 335 13.92 30.32 22.69
CA ALA A 335 14.84 30.18 21.55
C ALA A 335 14.27 30.83 20.27
N THR A 336 12.95 30.76 20.07
CA THR A 336 12.28 31.42 18.95
C THR A 336 12.35 32.94 19.08
N GLU A 337 12.13 33.47 20.28
CA GLU A 337 12.22 34.91 20.56
C GLU A 337 13.65 35.44 20.39
N GLU A 338 14.65 34.72 20.91
CA GLU A 338 16.06 35.08 20.73
C GLU A 338 16.45 35.08 19.24
N ALA A 339 15.99 34.09 18.47
CA ALA A 339 16.21 34.03 17.03
C ALA A 339 15.48 35.13 16.24
N LEU A 340 14.45 35.76 16.80
CA LEU A 340 13.82 36.95 16.23
C LEU A 340 14.59 38.22 16.58
N ARG A 341 15.17 38.31 17.78
CA ARG A 341 15.94 39.49 18.22
C ARG A 341 17.23 39.72 17.41
N THR A 342 17.80 38.68 16.81
CA THR A 342 19.03 38.77 15.99
C THR A 342 18.79 39.22 14.55
N LEU A 343 17.53 39.24 14.10
CA LEU A 343 17.16 39.64 12.74
C LEU A 343 17.03 41.16 12.62
N SER A 344 17.22 41.68 11.40
CA SER A 344 16.93 43.09 11.11
C SER A 344 15.43 43.39 11.32
N PRO A 345 15.04 44.65 11.60
CA PRO A 345 13.63 45.01 11.81
C PRO A 345 12.69 44.56 10.68
N GLU A 346 13.14 44.65 9.43
CA GLU A 346 12.36 44.21 8.26
C GLU A 346 12.18 42.69 8.23
N GLU A 347 13.25 41.93 8.47
CA GLU A 347 13.21 40.47 8.55
C GLU A 347 12.34 39.96 9.72
N ARG A 348 12.32 40.70 10.84
CA ARG A 348 11.45 40.39 11.99
C ARG A 348 9.98 40.48 11.64
N VAL A 349 9.56 41.58 11.01
CA VAL A 349 8.16 41.77 10.59
C VAL A 349 7.76 40.68 9.58
N ALA A 350 8.63 40.37 8.61
CA ALA A 350 8.37 39.33 7.64
C ALA A 350 8.20 37.94 8.29
N ARG A 351 9.07 37.60 9.25
CA ARG A 351 9.03 36.29 9.93
C ARG A 351 7.86 36.16 10.90
N GLU A 352 7.49 37.23 11.60
CA GLU A 352 6.28 37.26 12.43
C GLU A 352 5.00 37.09 11.59
N ALA A 353 4.93 37.74 10.43
CA ALA A 353 3.83 37.57 9.49
C ALA A 353 3.72 36.13 8.97
N GLU A 354 4.86 35.49 8.66
CA GLU A 354 4.90 34.07 8.26
C GLU A 354 4.41 33.13 9.37
N LEU A 355 4.85 33.34 10.62
CA LEU A 355 4.39 32.55 11.76
C LEU A 355 2.89 32.68 12.00
N ARG A 356 2.34 33.90 11.92
CA ARG A 356 0.89 34.14 12.02
C ARG A 356 0.13 33.46 10.89
N ALA A 357 0.61 33.54 9.65
CA ALA A 357 -0.01 32.87 8.51
C ALA A 357 -0.03 31.34 8.69
N ARG A 358 1.06 30.77 9.20
CA ARG A 358 1.16 29.33 9.50
C ARG A 358 0.22 28.89 10.63
N GLN A 359 0.05 29.72 11.66
CA GLN A 359 -0.87 29.46 12.76
C GLN A 359 -2.33 29.44 12.27
N VAL A 360 -2.73 30.43 11.46
CA VAL A 360 -4.06 30.48 10.83
C VAL A 360 -4.30 29.26 9.94
N GLU A 361 -3.30 28.84 9.14
CA GLU A 361 -3.41 27.64 8.32
C GLU A 361 -3.56 26.37 9.17
N TRP A 362 -2.82 26.27 10.27
CA TRP A 362 -2.90 25.14 11.20
C TRP A 362 -4.27 25.06 11.89
N GLU A 363 -4.81 26.18 12.38
CA GLU A 363 -6.15 26.23 12.95
C GLU A 363 -7.22 25.85 11.93
N ARG A 364 -7.09 26.34 10.69
CA ARG A 364 -7.99 25.95 9.60
C ARG A 364 -7.94 24.44 9.38
N LYS A 365 -6.76 23.85 9.27
CA LYS A 365 -6.60 22.38 9.12
C LYS A 365 -7.17 21.62 10.31
N ARG A 366 -6.98 22.13 11.54
CA ARG A 366 -7.54 21.53 12.75
C ARG A 366 -9.07 21.58 12.73
N ARG A 367 -9.68 22.69 12.32
CA ARG A 367 -11.14 22.81 12.13
C ARG A 367 -11.66 21.89 11.03
N GLU A 368 -10.97 21.82 9.90
CA GLU A 368 -11.31 20.89 8.81
C GLU A 368 -11.22 19.44 9.27
N GLN A 369 -10.23 19.09 10.09
CA GLN A 369 -10.10 17.75 10.67
C GLN A 369 -11.24 17.45 11.65
N MET A 370 -11.55 18.37 12.57
CA MET A 370 -12.69 18.20 13.50
C MET A 370 -14.01 18.05 12.74
N GLN A 371 -14.26 18.87 11.70
CA GLN A 371 -15.45 18.73 10.86
C GLN A 371 -15.48 17.41 10.07
N ALA A 372 -14.33 16.93 9.59
CA ALA A 372 -14.25 15.65 8.90
C ALA A 372 -14.50 14.47 9.86
N GLU A 373 -14.07 14.59 11.12
CA GLU A 373 -14.31 13.59 12.17
C GLU A 373 -15.77 13.64 12.65
N GLU A 374 -16.35 14.82 12.90
CA GLU A 374 -17.77 15.00 13.26
C GLU A 374 -18.72 14.52 12.15
N GLY A 375 -18.44 14.87 10.89
CA GLY A 375 -19.18 14.37 9.72
C GLY A 375 -19.04 12.85 9.52
N SER A 376 -17.99 12.24 10.09
CA SER A 376 -17.81 10.79 10.13
C SER A 376 -18.37 10.13 11.40
N SER A 377 -18.64 10.90 12.46
CA SER A 377 -19.08 10.41 13.79
C SER A 377 -20.59 10.49 14.00
N SER A 378 -21.33 11.16 13.12
CA SER A 378 -22.80 11.34 13.18
C SER A 378 -23.66 10.05 13.01
N ILE A 379 -23.14 8.85 13.27
CA ILE A 379 -23.96 7.62 13.21
C ILE A 379 -23.72 6.61 14.35
N PHE A 380 -23.03 6.99 15.41
CA PHE A 380 -22.91 6.14 16.60
C PHE A 380 -23.00 6.97 17.87
N ASP A 381 -24.23 7.18 18.35
CA ASP A 381 -24.50 7.35 19.78
C ASP A 381 -24.09 6.03 20.46
N TYR A 382 -22.91 6.01 21.08
CA TYR A 382 -22.64 5.06 22.15
C TYR A 382 -22.73 5.84 23.45
N ASP A 383 -23.81 5.57 24.19
CA ASP A 383 -23.83 5.66 25.64
C ASP A 383 -22.66 4.80 26.18
N ASP A 384 -21.54 5.42 26.52
CA ASP A 384 -20.48 4.80 27.31
C ASP A 384 -20.32 5.65 28.58
N ASP A 385 -21.09 5.24 29.59
CA ASP A 385 -20.89 5.54 31.01
C ASP A 385 -19.53 4.95 31.44
N ASP A 386 -18.45 5.69 31.21
CA ASP A 386 -17.18 5.52 31.94
C ASP A 386 -16.76 6.91 32.43
N GLU A 387 -17.50 7.40 33.42
CA GLU A 387 -17.04 8.38 34.41
C GLU A 387 -15.79 7.81 35.09
N ASP A 388 -14.60 8.35 34.81
CA ASP A 388 -13.43 8.43 35.73
C ASP A 388 -12.10 8.70 34.98
N ASP A 389 -12.06 9.74 34.15
CA ASP A 389 -10.81 10.43 33.84
C ASP A 389 -11.17 11.90 33.53
N GLU A 390 -11.64 12.60 34.57
CA GLU A 390 -11.63 14.08 34.62
C GLU A 390 -10.17 14.53 34.51
N ASP A 391 -9.64 14.58 33.28
CA ASP A 391 -8.50 15.42 32.94
C ASP A 391 -9.05 16.86 33.00
N GLU A 392 -9.09 17.41 34.22
CA GLU A 392 -9.38 18.81 34.48
C GLU A 392 -8.58 19.63 33.47
N GLY A 393 -9.32 20.16 32.49
CA GLY A 393 -8.85 21.14 31.54
C GLY A 393 -8.32 22.30 32.36
N ASP A 394 -7.01 22.33 32.50
CA ASP A 394 -6.22 23.50 32.85
C ASP A 394 -6.42 24.46 31.67
N GLU A 395 -7.57 25.15 31.67
CA GLU A 395 -7.88 26.31 30.86
C GLU A 395 -6.83 27.36 31.20
N GLY A 396 -5.66 27.24 30.57
CA GLY A 396 -4.72 28.32 30.47
C GLY A 396 -5.42 29.42 29.71
N GLU A 397 -5.97 30.38 30.45
CA GLU A 397 -6.29 31.72 29.99
C GLU A 397 -5.08 32.22 29.18
N GLU A 398 -5.14 32.05 27.85
CA GLU A 398 -4.33 32.82 26.94
C GLU A 398 -4.81 34.26 27.10
N ALA A 399 -4.12 35.02 27.95
CA ALA A 399 -4.22 36.46 27.99
C ALA A 399 -3.85 36.98 26.60
N VAL A 400 -4.88 37.20 25.79
CA VAL A 400 -4.80 37.97 24.55
C VAL A 400 -4.46 39.40 25.00
N GLU A 401 -3.16 39.74 24.96
CA GLU A 401 -2.74 41.13 25.05
C GLU A 401 -3.34 41.87 23.84
N GLU A 402 -4.45 42.55 24.11
CA GLU A 402 -5.09 43.49 23.22
C GLU A 402 -4.11 44.66 22.97
N VAL A 403 -3.41 44.61 21.84
CA VAL A 403 -2.53 45.68 21.38
C VAL A 403 -3.41 46.90 21.09
N ARG A 404 -3.48 47.79 22.07
CA ARG A 404 -4.10 49.11 21.99
C ARG A 404 -3.33 49.94 20.95
N GLU A 405 -3.91 50.12 19.77
CA GLU A 405 -3.43 51.05 18.75
C GLU A 405 -3.49 52.48 19.30
N GLU A 406 -2.33 53.05 19.63
CA GLU A 406 -2.21 54.47 19.93
C GLU A 406 -2.18 55.26 18.62
N GLU A 407 -3.34 55.87 18.34
CA GLU A 407 -3.56 56.96 17.39
C GLU A 407 -2.55 58.09 17.66
N SER A 408 -1.62 58.35 16.72
CA SER A 408 -0.77 59.55 16.72
C SER A 408 -1.04 60.39 15.48
N ALA A 409 -1.85 61.42 15.74
CA ALA A 409 -1.89 62.77 15.20
C ALA A 409 -0.94 63.18 14.05
N ASP A 410 -1.57 63.80 13.05
CA ASP A 410 -1.23 65.10 12.42
C ASP A 410 0.24 65.44 12.15
N VAL A 411 0.62 65.48 10.86
CA VAL A 411 1.48 66.54 10.32
C VAL A 411 1.00 66.98 8.92
N GLU A 412 0.41 68.17 8.95
CA GLU A 412 0.30 69.24 7.96
C GLU A 412 1.19 69.22 6.70
N SER A 413 0.51 69.51 5.58
CA SER A 413 0.81 70.48 4.50
C SER A 413 2.24 70.65 3.97
N GLY A 414 2.36 70.50 2.66
CA GLY A 414 3.42 71.06 1.84
C GLY A 414 3.02 71.04 0.37
N GLU A 415 2.13 71.98 0.00
CA GLU A 415 1.96 72.42 -1.38
C GLU A 415 3.28 73.02 -1.88
N ASP A 416 3.72 72.64 -3.07
CA ASP A 416 4.49 73.53 -3.93
C ASP A 416 4.19 73.18 -5.40
N GLU A 417 3.55 74.16 -6.05
CA GLU A 417 3.24 74.25 -7.47
C GLU A 417 4.48 74.64 -8.32
N ALA A 418 4.37 74.36 -9.62
CA ALA A 418 5.06 74.98 -10.77
C ALA A 418 6.54 74.61 -10.98
N GLU A 419 7.05 74.42 -12.20
CA GLU A 419 6.59 74.69 -13.57
C GLU A 419 7.36 73.79 -14.55
#